data_AF-A0A7U5YIB5-F1
#
_entry.id   AF-A0A7U5YIB5-F1
#
_cell.length_a   1.000
_cell.length_b   1.000
_cell.length_c   1.000
_cell.angle_alpha   90.00
_cell.angle_beta   90.00
_cell.angle_gamma   90.00
#
_symmetry.space_group_name_H-M   'P 1'
#
loop_
_entity.id
_entity.type
_entity.pdbx_description
1 polymer ?
#
loop_
_entity_poly.entity_id
_entity_poly.type
_entity_poly.pdbx_seq_one_letter_code
_entity_poly.pdbx_strand_id
1 'polypeptide(L)' 'MSLFNVTGYAVNKRGLTVGVAYQVEATDDHTARSAALSTALAKGLTYPRMLRAVPVPDAVLLVDDTATHSVEVNHG' A
#
# COMPACT_ATOMS: atom_id res chain seq x y z
N MET A 1 -6.37 -0.20 12.63
CA MET A 1 -6.42 -0.47 11.18
C MET A 1 -5.00 -0.39 10.67
N SER A 2 -4.61 -1.27 9.76
CA SER A 2 -3.26 -1.30 9.17
C SER A 2 -3.38 -1.18 7.66
N LEU A 3 -2.35 -0.63 7.03
CA LEU A 3 -2.27 -0.58 5.58
C LEU A 3 -1.84 -1.95 5.05
N PHE A 4 -2.50 -2.44 4.01
CA PHE A 4 -2.14 -3.68 3.33
C PHE A 4 -1.86 -3.43 1.85
N ASN A 5 -0.78 -4.02 1.34
CA ASN A 5 -0.58 -4.22 -0.10
C ASN A 5 -1.26 -5.53 -0.50
N VAL A 6 -2.32 -5.43 -1.31
CA VAL A 6 -3.04 -6.59 -1.85
C VAL A 6 -2.72 -6.75 -3.32
N THR A 7 -2.25 -7.93 -3.72
CA THR A 7 -1.91 -8.25 -5.11
C THR A 7 -2.78 -9.37 -5.67
N GLY A 8 -2.99 -9.33 -6.98
CA GLY A 8 -3.82 -10.28 -7.68
C GLY A 8 -3.77 -10.11 -9.19
N TYR A 9 -4.77 -10.67 -9.86
CA TYR A 9 -4.97 -10.52 -11.30
C TYR A 9 -6.44 -10.29 -11.62
N ALA A 10 -6.70 -9.66 -12.76
CA ALA A 10 -8.04 -9.47 -13.30
C ALA A 10 -7.98 -9.35 -14.83
N VAL A 11 -9.13 -9.34 -15.49
CA VAL A 11 -9.27 -9.09 -16.93
C VAL A 11 -9.66 -7.63 -17.12
N ASN A 12 -8.90 -6.89 -17.93
CA ASN A 12 -9.23 -5.51 -18.26
C ASN A 12 -10.30 -5.42 -19.37
N LYS A 13 -10.77 -4.21 -19.66
CA LYS A 13 -11.80 -3.96 -20.70
C LYS A 13 -11.40 -4.42 -22.12
N ARG A 14 -10.11 -4.70 -22.37
CA ARG A 14 -9.59 -5.22 -23.65
C ARG A 14 -9.55 -6.75 -23.68
N GLY A 15 -10.03 -7.43 -22.64
CA GLY A 15 -9.99 -8.89 -22.53
C GLY A 15 -8.61 -9.45 -22.12
N LEU A 16 -7.69 -8.60 -21.67
CA LEU A 16 -6.34 -9.03 -21.28
C LEU A 16 -6.25 -9.27 -19.77
N THR A 17 -5.65 -10.40 -19.39
CA THR A 17 -5.26 -10.64 -18.00
C THR A 17 -4.14 -9.69 -17.61
N VAL A 18 -4.35 -8.93 -16.54
CA VAL A 18 -3.40 -7.96 -15.99
C VAL A 18 -3.17 -8.22 -14.52
N GLY A 19 -1.94 -7.98 -14.05
CA GLY A 19 -1.65 -7.89 -12.63
C GLY A 19 -2.28 -6.65 -12.02
N VAL A 20 -2.80 -6.77 -10.80
CA VAL A 20 -3.35 -5.65 -10.03
C VAL A 20 -2.73 -5.60 -8.64
N ALA A 21 -2.56 -4.38 -8.14
CA ALA A 21 -2.09 -4.10 -6.79
C ALA A 21 -2.91 -2.95 -6.20
N TYR A 22 -3.34 -3.11 -4.95
CA TYR A 22 -4.11 -2.10 -4.22
C TYR A 22 -3.54 -1.93 -2.81
N GLN A 23 -3.39 -0.68 -2.40
CA GLN A 23 -3.19 -0.33 -1.00
C GLN A 23 -4.55 -0.06 -0.37
N VAL A 24 -4.86 -0.78 0.70
CA VAL A 24 -6.14 -0.67 1.42
C VAL A 24 -5.90 -0.70 2.91
N GLU A 25 -6.63 0.13 3.65
CA GLU A 25 -6.69 0.03 5.11
C GLU A 25 -7.67 -1.08 5.50
N ALA A 26 -7.24 -1.98 6.37
CA ALA A 26 -8.07 -3.07 6.85
C ALA A 26 -7.66 -3.49 8.26
N THR A 27 -8.50 -4.30 8.91
CA THR A 27 -8.22 -4.93 10.19
C THR A 27 -7.43 -6.22 10.08
N ASP A 28 -7.54 -6.90 8.93
CA ASP A 28 -7.02 -8.25 8.69
C ASP A 28 -6.93 -8.54 7.18
N ASP A 29 -6.20 -9.60 6.83
CA ASP A 29 -6.00 -10.07 5.46
C ASP A 29 -7.29 -10.30 4.67
N HIS A 30 -8.32 -10.86 5.30
CA HIS A 30 -9.57 -11.20 4.61
C HIS A 30 -10.33 -9.93 4.25
N THR A 31 -10.44 -9.00 5.20
CA THR A 31 -11.04 -7.68 4.99
C THR A 31 -10.27 -6.88 3.93
N ALA A 32 -8.93 -6.92 3.94
CA ALA A 32 -8.09 -6.28 2.92
C ALA A 32 -8.37 -6.81 1.51
N ARG A 33 -8.45 -8.14 1.34
CA ARG A 33 -8.75 -8.76 0.04
C ARG A 33 -10.16 -8.40 -0.46
N SER A 34 -11.14 -8.34 0.43
CA SER A 34 -12.51 -7.93 0.10
C SER A 34 -12.55 -6.47 -0.40
N ALA A 35 -11.87 -5.56 0.29
CA ALA A 35 -11.76 -4.16 -0.12
C ALA A 35 -11.05 -3.99 -1.48
N ALA A 36 -9.95 -4.73 -1.70
CA ALA A 36 -9.24 -4.75 -2.96
C ALA A 36 -10.09 -5.31 -4.11
N LEU A 37 -10.85 -6.38 -3.87
CA LEU A 37 -11.81 -6.95 -4.83
C LEU A 37 -12.86 -5.92 -5.23
N SER A 38 -13.50 -5.26 -4.26
CA SER A 38 -14.48 -4.20 -4.51
C SER A 38 -13.89 -3.07 -5.36
N THR A 39 -12.67 -2.66 -5.06
CA THR A 39 -11.93 -1.64 -5.84
C THR A 39 -11.69 -2.08 -7.28
N ALA A 40 -11.31 -3.35 -7.50
CA ALA A 40 -11.10 -3.88 -8.85
C ALA A 40 -12.39 -3.91 -9.68
N LEU A 41 -13.51 -4.32 -9.06
CA LEU A 41 -14.83 -4.31 -9.69
C LEU A 41 -15.29 -2.89 -10.02
N ALA A 42 -15.10 -1.93 -9.10
CA ALA A 42 -15.43 -0.52 -9.32
C ALA A 42 -14.62 0.11 -10.46
N LYS A 43 -13.39 -0.35 -10.69
CA LYS A 43 -12.56 0.04 -11.85
C LYS A 43 -12.99 -0.62 -13.17
N GLY A 44 -14.03 -1.45 -13.14
CA GLY A 44 -14.56 -2.15 -14.31
C GLY A 44 -13.68 -3.30 -14.79
N LEU A 45 -12.88 -3.89 -13.89
CA LEU A 45 -12.15 -5.13 -14.17
C LEU A 45 -13.06 -6.34 -13.97
N THR A 46 -12.87 -7.36 -14.79
CA THR A 46 -13.68 -8.59 -14.77
C THR A 46 -12.85 -9.76 -14.21
N TYR A 47 -13.51 -10.70 -13.54
CA TYR A 47 -12.87 -11.88 -12.91
C TYR A 47 -11.67 -11.55 -11.99
N PRO A 48 -11.76 -10.53 -11.11
CA PRO A 48 -10.66 -10.22 -10.21
C PRO A 48 -10.44 -11.34 -9.19
N ARG A 49 -9.18 -11.68 -8.95
CA ARG A 49 -8.76 -12.63 -7.91
C ARG A 49 -7.63 -12.06 -7.09
N MET A 50 -7.92 -11.78 -5.81
CA MET A 50 -6.95 -11.29 -4.84
C MET A 50 -6.24 -12.48 -4.20
N LEU A 51 -4.91 -12.53 -4.35
CA LEU A 51 -4.10 -13.69 -3.96
C LEU A 51 -3.45 -13.49 -2.60
N ARG A 52 -2.77 -12.35 -2.44
CA ARG A 52 -1.93 -12.08 -1.28
C ARG A 52 -2.30 -10.72 -0.73
N ALA A 53 -2.46 -10.64 0.59
CA ALA A 53 -2.45 -9.39 1.33
C ALA A 53 -1.20 -9.40 2.20
N VAL A 54 -0.49 -8.28 2.26
CA VAL A 54 0.69 -8.14 3.11
C VAL A 54 0.55 -6.82 3.85
N PRO A 55 0.61 -6.82 5.19
CA PRO A 55 0.71 -5.58 5.95
C PRO A 55 1.90 -4.78 5.42
N VAL A 56 1.67 -3.53 5.06
CA VAL A 56 2.77 -2.61 4.80
C VAL A 56 3.36 -2.32 6.17
N PRO A 57 4.63 -2.70 6.44
CA PRO A 57 5.26 -2.27 7.66
C PRO A 57 5.23 -0.75 7.67
N ASP A 58 4.89 -0.18 8.83
CA ASP A 58 5.08 1.23 9.11
C ASP A 58 6.60 1.46 9.03
N ALA A 59 7.10 1.66 7.81
CA ALA A 59 8.50 1.91 7.58
C ALA A 59 8.73 3.27 8.21
N VAL A 60 9.22 3.21 9.46
CA VAL A 60 10.00 4.18 10.19
C VAL A 60 9.91 5.54 9.52
N LEU A 61 9.18 6.46 10.17
CA LEU A 61 9.52 7.87 10.12
C LEU A 61 11.03 7.97 10.37
N LEU A 62 11.84 7.85 9.32
CA LEU A 62 13.20 8.34 9.28
C LEU A 62 12.99 9.84 9.24
N VAL A 63 12.72 10.40 10.41
CA VAL A 63 12.95 11.81 10.65
C VAL A 63 14.46 11.92 10.47
N ASP A 64 14.89 12.55 9.39
CA ASP A 64 16.26 13.01 9.23
C ASP A 64 16.57 13.91 10.44
N ASP A 65 17.16 13.34 11.50
CA ASP A 65 17.78 14.05 12.62
C ASP A 65 19.06 14.78 12.16
N THR A 66 19.03 15.41 10.99
CA THR A 66 20.03 16.41 10.61
C THR A 66 19.59 17.77 11.16
N ALA A 67 19.36 17.83 12.47
CA ALA A 67 19.37 19.09 13.18
C ALA A 67 20.84 19.49 13.37
N THR A 68 21.30 20.32 12.42
CA THR A 68 22.51 21.13 12.46
C THR A 68 22.89 21.51 13.90
N HIS A 69 23.94 20.88 14.44
CA HIS A 69 24.62 21.38 15.63
C HIS A 69 25.46 22.60 15.19
N SER A 70 24.88 23.79 15.26
CA SER A 70 25.62 25.04 15.23
C SER A 70 26.40 25.16 16.54
N VAL A 71 27.70 24.86 16.50
CA VAL A 71 28.59 25.13 17.63
C VAL A 71 28.90 26.63 17.63
N GLU A 72 28.31 27.39 18.55
CA GLU A 72 28.76 28.75 18.83
C GLU A 72 30.09 28.70 19.59
N VAL A 73 31.18 29.07 18.91
CA VAL A 73 32.49 29.31 19.54
C VAL A 73 32.47 30.69 20.18
N ASN A 74 32.33 30.75 21.50
CA ASN A 74 32.46 32.00 22.24
C ASN A 74 33.96 32.26 22.47
N HIS A 75 34.52 33.26 21.80
CA HIS A 75 35.88 33.74 22.05
C HIS A 75 35.77 35.07 22.79
N GLY A 76 35.97 35.03 24.11
CA GLY A 76 36.02 36.16 25.02
C GLY A 76 36.69 35.76 26.31
#